data_AF-A0A844UAU2-F1
#
_entry.id   AF-A0A844UAU2-F1
#
_cell.length_a   1.000
_cell.length_b   1.000
_cell.length_c   1.000
_cell.angle_alpha   90.00
_cell.angle_beta   90.00
_cell.angle_gamma   90.00
#
_symmetry.space_group_name_H-M   'P 1'
#
loop_
_entity.id
_entity.type
_entity.pdbx_description
1 polymer ?
#
loop_
_entity_poly.entity_id
_entity_poly.type
_entity_poly.pdbx_seq_one_letter_code
_entity_poly.pdbx_strand_id
1 'polypeptide(L)'
;MKILVCISHVPDTTSKINFSNGDTEFDTNGVQFVINPNDEYALTRAIWFKEKQGATVTVVNVGGADTEPTLRKALAIGADEAIRVNANPTDGMFVAKQLAEVVKNGGYDLVLAGKESLDYNGGMVPGMLATFLGYDFINSCEGLEIEGTSVKGIRQIDGGKETISGKLPIVIGGQKGLVEEKDLRIPNMRGIMSARTKALTVLDPVGAEAASKAVKFEKPAAKSACKMISPDNLDELINLLHNEAKVI
;
A
#
# COMPACT_ATOMS: atom_id res chain seq x y z
N MET A 1 22.08 0.34 -5.94
CA MET A 1 21.06 -0.06 -4.95
C MET A 1 19.93 -0.78 -5.67
N LYS A 2 19.54 -1.97 -5.19
CA LYS A 2 18.44 -2.77 -5.74
C LYS A 2 17.20 -2.59 -4.84
N ILE A 3 16.11 -2.10 -5.41
CA ILE A 3 14.88 -1.75 -4.68
C ILE A 3 13.77 -2.72 -5.06
N LEU A 4 13.08 -3.27 -4.06
CA LEU A 4 11.82 -3.97 -4.24
C LEU A 4 10.68 -3.07 -3.78
N VAL A 5 9.65 -2.92 -4.61
CA VAL A 5 8.42 -2.21 -4.23
C VAL A 5 7.26 -3.21 -4.17
N CYS A 6 6.67 -3.38 -2.99
CA CYS A 6 5.49 -4.20 -2.79
C CYS A 6 4.24 -3.42 -3.24
N ILE A 7 3.48 -4.01 -4.16
CA ILE A 7 2.31 -3.40 -4.80
C ILE A 7 1.07 -4.25 -4.50
N SER A 8 0.04 -3.62 -3.96
CA SER A 8 -1.27 -4.21 -3.68
C SER A 8 -2.26 -3.84 -4.78
N HIS A 9 -3.13 -4.79 -5.14
CA HIS A 9 -4.21 -4.65 -6.10
C HIS A 9 -5.52 -4.46 -5.34
N VAL A 10 -5.97 -3.21 -5.21
CA VAL A 10 -7.10 -2.86 -4.32
C VAL A 10 -8.26 -2.24 -5.10
N PRO A 11 -9.51 -2.37 -4.63
CA PRO A 11 -10.65 -1.64 -5.18
C PRO A 11 -10.39 -0.13 -5.15
N ASP A 12 -10.80 0.57 -6.21
CA ASP A 12 -10.81 2.03 -6.23
C ASP A 12 -11.76 2.54 -5.14
N THR A 13 -11.34 3.57 -4.41
CA THR A 13 -12.12 4.19 -3.32
C THR A 13 -13.47 4.76 -3.75
N THR A 14 -13.69 4.96 -5.05
CA THR A 14 -14.98 5.38 -5.62
C THR A 14 -15.93 4.21 -5.91
N SER A 15 -15.45 2.97 -5.79
CA SER A 15 -16.23 1.77 -6.04
C SER A 15 -17.26 1.54 -4.95
N LYS A 16 -18.46 1.10 -5.35
CA LYS A 16 -19.49 0.68 -4.38
C LYS A 16 -19.15 -0.71 -3.85
N ILE A 17 -18.98 -0.81 -2.54
CA ILE A 17 -18.67 -2.07 -1.86
C ILE A 17 -19.96 -2.85 -1.60
N ASN A 18 -20.01 -4.07 -2.14
CA ASN A 18 -21.06 -5.06 -1.89
C ASN A 18 -20.42 -6.40 -1.52
N PHE A 19 -21.24 -7.27 -0.93
CA PHE A 19 -20.83 -8.61 -0.54
C PHE A 19 -21.76 -9.63 -1.18
N SER A 20 -21.25 -10.84 -1.39
CA SER A 20 -21.94 -11.98 -2.00
C SER A 20 -21.88 -13.20 -1.07
N ASN A 21 -22.54 -14.29 -1.46
CA ASN A 21 -22.53 -15.56 -0.74
C ASN A 21 -22.97 -15.45 0.74
N GLY A 22 -24.02 -14.68 1.02
CA GLY A 22 -24.48 -14.46 2.41
C GLY A 22 -23.52 -13.59 3.23
N ASP A 23 -22.93 -12.59 2.59
CA ASP A 23 -21.96 -11.65 3.13
C ASP A 23 -20.63 -12.29 3.59
N THR A 24 -20.22 -13.42 2.99
CA THR A 24 -18.92 -14.05 3.30
C THR A 24 -17.83 -13.71 2.29
N GLU A 25 -18.19 -13.10 1.16
CA GLU A 25 -17.27 -12.79 0.06
C GLU A 25 -17.48 -11.37 -0.46
N PHE A 26 -16.41 -10.74 -0.95
CA PHE A 26 -16.49 -9.44 -1.60
C PHE A 26 -16.99 -9.58 -3.04
N ASP A 27 -17.97 -8.77 -3.43
CA ASP A 27 -18.48 -8.75 -4.80
C ASP A 27 -17.59 -7.87 -5.69
N THR A 28 -16.82 -8.52 -6.57
CA THR A 28 -15.90 -7.85 -7.49
C THR A 28 -16.58 -7.37 -8.78
N ASN A 29 -17.87 -7.65 -8.98
CA ASN A 29 -18.56 -7.30 -10.22
C ASN A 29 -18.68 -5.79 -10.40
N GLY A 30 -18.11 -5.28 -11.49
CA GLY A 30 -18.11 -3.85 -11.80
C GLY A 30 -17.19 -3.00 -10.91
N VAL A 31 -16.33 -3.63 -10.11
CA VAL A 31 -15.32 -2.95 -9.29
C VAL A 31 -14.10 -2.66 -10.13
N GLN A 32 -13.66 -1.40 -10.14
CA GLN A 32 -12.39 -1.02 -10.73
C GLN A 32 -11.28 -1.23 -9.71
N PHE A 33 -10.17 -1.83 -10.13
CA PHE A 33 -9.00 -2.04 -9.27
C PHE A 33 -7.84 -1.14 -9.68
N VAL A 34 -7.06 -0.72 -8.69
CA VAL A 34 -5.95 0.22 -8.83
C VAL A 34 -4.73 -0.24 -8.02
N ILE A 35 -3.59 0.42 -8.25
CA ILE A 35 -2.45 0.33 -7.32
C ILE A 35 -2.92 0.99 -6.02
N ASN A 36 -2.67 0.34 -4.88
CA ASN A 36 -2.95 0.95 -3.58
C ASN A 36 -2.29 2.34 -3.46
N PRO A 37 -3.02 3.40 -3.09
CA PRO A 37 -2.48 4.76 -3.09
C PRO A 37 -1.20 4.93 -2.28
N ASN A 38 -1.07 4.28 -1.11
CA ASN A 38 0.17 4.32 -0.33
C ASN A 38 1.36 3.69 -1.08
N ASP A 39 1.11 2.66 -1.88
CA ASP A 39 2.12 1.98 -2.68
C ASP A 39 2.55 2.85 -3.87
N GLU A 40 1.69 3.75 -4.40
CA GLU A 40 2.05 4.70 -5.46
C GLU A 40 3.10 5.73 -4.98
N TYR A 41 3.04 6.16 -3.72
CA TYR A 41 4.11 7.00 -3.13
C TYR A 41 5.42 6.24 -3.00
N ALA A 42 5.38 4.98 -2.54
CA ALA A 42 6.54 4.10 -2.45
C ALA A 42 7.19 3.85 -3.82
N LEU A 43 6.39 3.54 -4.84
CA LEU A 43 6.83 3.37 -6.21
C LEU A 43 7.49 4.65 -6.75
N THR A 44 6.83 5.79 -6.58
CA THR A 44 7.34 7.07 -7.05
C THR A 44 8.69 7.41 -6.39
N ARG A 45 8.83 7.14 -5.09
CA ARG A 45 10.12 7.32 -4.40
C ARG A 45 11.21 6.39 -4.95
N ALA A 46 10.86 5.14 -5.26
CA ALA A 46 11.79 4.20 -5.91
C ALA A 46 12.27 4.73 -7.27
N ILE A 47 11.35 5.27 -8.09
CA ILE A 47 11.69 5.85 -9.40
C ILE A 47 12.62 7.05 -9.24
N TRP A 48 12.44 7.88 -8.20
CA TRP A 48 13.35 8.98 -7.91
C TRP A 48 14.77 8.49 -7.59
N PHE A 49 14.91 7.44 -6.77
CA PHE A 49 16.22 6.83 -6.51
C PHE A 49 16.84 6.22 -7.78
N LYS A 50 16.03 5.65 -8.65
CA LYS A 50 16.49 5.18 -9.96
C LYS A 50 17.06 6.32 -10.81
N GLU A 51 16.31 7.41 -10.96
CA GLU A 51 16.72 8.55 -11.78
C GLU A 51 17.94 9.27 -11.23
N LYS A 52 18.05 9.42 -9.90
CA LYS A 52 19.13 10.21 -9.27
C LYS A 52 20.34 9.40 -8.84
N GLN A 53 20.16 8.13 -8.51
CA GLN A 53 21.21 7.29 -7.90
C GLN A 53 21.47 6.01 -8.70
N GLY A 54 20.83 5.84 -9.86
CA GLY A 54 21.03 4.66 -10.71
C GLY A 54 20.53 3.36 -10.07
N ALA A 55 19.54 3.45 -9.17
CA ALA A 55 18.93 2.26 -8.57
C ALA A 55 18.15 1.43 -9.61
N THR A 56 18.04 0.13 -9.38
CA THR A 56 17.16 -0.77 -10.13
C THR A 56 15.89 -1.03 -9.34
N VAL A 57 14.72 -0.98 -10.00
CA VAL A 57 13.42 -1.06 -9.33
C VAL A 57 12.65 -2.27 -9.81
N THR A 58 12.46 -3.26 -8.93
CA THR A 58 11.55 -4.38 -9.16
C THR A 58 10.25 -4.12 -8.39
N VAL A 59 9.10 -4.39 -9.00
CA VAL A 59 7.79 -4.39 -8.31
C VAL A 59 7.33 -5.82 -8.06
N VAL A 60 6.66 -6.06 -6.93
CA VAL A 60 6.12 -7.39 -6.59
C VAL A 60 4.68 -7.31 -6.13
N ASN A 61 3.87 -8.27 -6.54
CA ASN A 61 2.51 -8.48 -6.03
C ASN A 61 2.29 -9.96 -5.69
N VAL A 62 1.52 -10.23 -4.65
CA VAL A 62 0.97 -11.56 -4.33
C VAL A 62 -0.47 -11.59 -4.78
N GLY A 63 -0.78 -12.34 -5.83
CA GLY A 63 -2.08 -12.30 -6.49
C GLY A 63 -2.20 -13.20 -7.71
N GLY A 64 -3.45 -13.45 -8.12
CA GLY A 64 -3.78 -14.18 -9.34
C GLY A 64 -3.45 -13.39 -10.61
N ALA A 65 -3.76 -13.97 -11.77
CA ALA A 65 -3.50 -13.33 -13.06
C ALA A 65 -4.28 -12.01 -13.26
N ASP A 66 -5.37 -11.83 -12.52
CA ASP A 66 -6.19 -10.62 -12.45
C ASP A 66 -5.42 -9.39 -11.95
N THR A 67 -4.32 -9.57 -11.21
CA THR A 67 -3.50 -8.46 -10.71
C THR A 67 -2.42 -8.00 -11.69
N GLU A 68 -2.18 -8.73 -12.79
CA GLU A 68 -1.15 -8.40 -13.79
C GLU A 68 -1.32 -7.00 -14.41
N PRO A 69 -2.54 -6.50 -14.73
CA PRO A 69 -2.73 -5.13 -15.19
C PRO A 69 -2.17 -4.09 -14.23
N THR A 70 -2.26 -4.31 -12.91
CA THR A 70 -1.69 -3.43 -11.88
C THR A 70 -0.16 -3.43 -11.93
N LEU A 71 0.46 -4.60 -12.06
CA LEU A 71 1.92 -4.71 -12.26
C LEU A 71 2.36 -4.05 -13.57
N ARG A 72 1.60 -4.22 -14.66
CA ARG A 72 1.87 -3.56 -15.94
C ARG A 72 1.77 -2.04 -15.84
N LYS A 73 0.81 -1.51 -15.06
CA LYS A 73 0.74 -0.09 -14.74
C LYS A 73 2.00 0.38 -14.01
N ALA A 74 2.47 -0.36 -13.01
CA ALA A 74 3.70 -0.02 -12.27
C ALA A 74 4.97 -0.06 -13.16
N LEU A 75 5.07 -1.03 -14.07
CA LEU A 75 6.11 -1.08 -15.11
C LEU A 75 6.05 0.11 -16.07
N ALA A 76 4.84 0.58 -16.40
CA ALA A 76 4.61 1.74 -17.25
C ALA A 76 4.95 3.06 -16.54
N ILE A 77 4.81 3.12 -15.21
CA ILE A 77 5.25 4.26 -14.37
C ILE A 77 6.77 4.39 -14.38
N GLY A 78 7.51 3.27 -14.30
CA GLY A 78 8.97 3.33 -14.38
C GLY A 78 9.74 2.13 -13.82
N ALA A 79 9.07 1.15 -13.20
CA ALA A 79 9.73 -0.05 -12.70
C ALA A 79 10.43 -0.83 -13.82
N ASP A 80 11.55 -1.48 -13.52
CA ASP A 80 12.37 -2.25 -14.47
C ASP A 80 11.77 -3.63 -14.73
N GLU A 81 11.41 -4.32 -13.65
CA GLU A 81 10.94 -5.70 -13.65
C GLU A 81 9.74 -5.86 -12.73
N ALA A 82 8.90 -6.85 -13.02
CA ALA A 82 7.78 -7.22 -12.16
C ALA A 82 7.85 -8.69 -11.75
N ILE A 83 7.43 -8.97 -10.52
CA ILE A 83 7.27 -10.31 -9.98
C ILE A 83 5.82 -10.46 -9.54
N ARG A 84 5.19 -11.57 -9.94
CA ARG A 84 3.88 -11.97 -9.42
C ARG A 84 4.04 -13.31 -8.71
N VAL A 85 3.74 -13.35 -7.42
CA VAL A 85 3.58 -14.63 -6.71
C VAL A 85 2.16 -15.11 -6.96
N ASN A 86 2.02 -16.23 -7.67
CA ASN A 86 0.75 -16.75 -8.17
C ASN A 86 -0.05 -17.43 -7.05
N ALA A 87 -0.66 -16.62 -6.18
CA ALA A 87 -1.43 -17.09 -5.05
C ALA A 87 -2.62 -16.18 -4.73
N ASN A 88 -3.62 -16.75 -4.07
CA ASN A 88 -4.69 -15.96 -3.46
C ASN A 88 -4.18 -15.38 -2.13
N PRO A 89 -4.17 -14.05 -1.95
CA PRO A 89 -3.76 -13.43 -0.69
C PRO A 89 -4.80 -13.69 0.41
N THR A 90 -4.63 -14.77 1.17
CA THR A 90 -5.59 -15.21 2.19
C THR A 90 -5.58 -14.34 3.44
N ASP A 91 -4.41 -13.94 3.91
CA ASP A 91 -4.22 -13.00 5.01
C ASP A 91 -2.85 -12.29 4.96
N GLY A 92 -2.65 -11.32 5.86
CA GLY A 92 -1.40 -10.55 5.92
C GLY A 92 -0.16 -11.40 6.24
N MET A 93 -0.33 -12.46 7.04
CA MET A 93 0.75 -13.40 7.40
C MET A 93 1.22 -14.18 6.17
N PHE A 94 0.28 -14.71 5.39
CA PHE A 94 0.54 -15.40 4.14
C PHE A 94 1.27 -14.47 3.16
N VAL A 95 0.74 -13.28 2.91
CA VAL A 95 1.35 -12.30 2.01
C VAL A 95 2.77 -11.93 2.44
N ALA A 96 2.98 -11.63 3.72
CA ALA A 96 4.30 -11.28 4.25
C ALA A 96 5.33 -12.41 4.06
N LYS A 97 4.94 -13.68 4.25
CA LYS A 97 5.81 -14.84 3.99
C LYS A 97 6.19 -14.97 2.51
N GLN A 98 5.21 -14.81 1.61
CA GLN A 98 5.49 -14.84 0.16
C GLN A 98 6.47 -13.73 -0.24
N LEU A 99 6.24 -12.51 0.25
CA LEU A 99 7.12 -11.37 -0.03
C LEU A 99 8.52 -11.58 0.57
N ALA A 100 8.62 -12.15 1.78
CA ALA A 100 9.90 -12.44 2.42
C ALA A 100 10.74 -13.41 1.58
N GLU A 101 10.12 -14.42 0.97
CA GLU A 101 10.82 -15.36 0.09
C GLU A 101 11.39 -14.66 -1.15
N VAL A 102 10.60 -13.77 -1.78
CA VAL A 102 11.07 -12.96 -2.91
C VAL A 102 12.27 -12.10 -2.48
N VAL A 103 12.21 -11.48 -1.30
CA VAL A 103 13.29 -10.62 -0.82
C VAL A 103 14.58 -11.42 -0.57
N LYS A 104 14.48 -12.58 0.09
CA LYS A 104 15.62 -13.45 0.41
C LYS A 104 16.36 -13.94 -0.83
N ASN A 105 15.64 -14.30 -1.88
CA ASN A 105 16.24 -14.81 -3.13
C ASN A 105 16.66 -13.69 -4.09
N GLY A 106 16.18 -12.47 -3.87
CA GLY A 106 16.39 -11.35 -4.79
C GLY A 106 17.53 -10.40 -4.43
N GLY A 107 18.09 -10.47 -3.22
CA GLY A 107 19.22 -9.63 -2.80
C GLY A 107 18.91 -8.13 -2.86
N TYR A 108 17.75 -7.73 -2.33
CA TYR A 108 17.31 -6.33 -2.32
C TYR A 108 17.89 -5.56 -1.13
N ASP A 109 18.39 -4.35 -1.40
CA ASP A 109 18.92 -3.44 -0.38
C ASP A 109 17.79 -2.67 0.32
N LEU A 110 16.74 -2.31 -0.43
CA LEU A 110 15.65 -1.49 0.08
C LEU A 110 14.32 -2.13 -0.33
N VAL A 111 13.45 -2.36 0.65
CA VAL A 111 12.08 -2.80 0.41
C VAL A 111 11.12 -1.67 0.77
N LEU A 112 10.34 -1.22 -0.20
CA LEU A 112 9.32 -0.19 -0.01
C LEU A 112 7.94 -0.81 -0.16
N ALA A 113 7.07 -0.54 0.79
CA ALA A 113 5.66 -0.89 0.74
C ALA A 113 4.83 0.30 1.21
N GLY A 114 3.54 0.37 0.86
CA GLY A 114 2.63 1.25 1.58
C GLY A 114 2.49 0.81 3.04
N LYS A 115 2.26 1.76 3.94
CA LYS A 115 1.99 1.53 5.36
C LYS A 115 0.84 0.55 5.54
N GLU A 116 -0.22 0.72 4.75
CA GLU A 116 -1.40 -0.12 4.74
C GLU A 116 -2.05 -0.16 3.35
N SER A 117 -2.81 -1.22 3.10
CA SER A 117 -3.68 -1.33 1.93
C SER A 117 -5.08 -0.85 2.28
N LEU A 118 -5.72 -0.13 1.36
CA LEU A 118 -7.02 0.51 1.63
C LEU A 118 -8.22 -0.47 1.67
N ASP A 119 -8.04 -1.70 1.22
CA ASP A 119 -9.06 -2.75 1.24
C ASP A 119 -9.24 -3.37 2.64
N TYR A 120 -8.15 -3.67 3.33
CA TYR A 120 -8.15 -4.30 4.66
C TYR A 120 -7.73 -3.36 5.79
N ASN A 121 -7.10 -2.24 5.47
CA ASN A 121 -6.56 -1.27 6.43
C ASN A 121 -5.70 -1.92 7.53
N GLY A 122 -4.94 -2.96 7.16
CA GLY A 122 -4.33 -3.88 8.12
C GLY A 122 -3.01 -3.42 8.73
N GLY A 123 -2.29 -2.49 8.09
CA GLY A 123 -1.06 -1.89 8.65
C GLY A 123 0.09 -2.84 9.02
N MET A 124 0.02 -4.12 8.63
CA MET A 124 0.82 -5.20 9.26
C MET A 124 1.90 -5.82 8.38
N VAL A 125 1.65 -5.92 7.06
CA VAL A 125 2.51 -6.69 6.13
C VAL A 125 3.95 -6.18 6.09
N PRO A 126 4.23 -4.85 6.02
CA PRO A 126 5.62 -4.37 5.99
C PRO A 126 6.39 -4.70 7.28
N GLY A 127 5.74 -4.62 8.44
CA GLY A 127 6.36 -4.94 9.73
C GLY A 127 6.62 -6.45 9.89
N MET A 128 5.68 -7.29 9.46
CA MET A 128 5.87 -8.75 9.42
C MET A 128 7.02 -9.13 8.48
N LEU A 129 7.07 -8.51 7.29
CA LEU A 129 8.12 -8.70 6.31
C LEU A 129 9.50 -8.38 6.89
N ALA A 130 9.65 -7.21 7.53
CA ALA A 130 10.89 -6.83 8.19
C ALA A 130 11.31 -7.85 9.26
N THR A 131 10.35 -8.31 10.05
CA THR A 131 10.58 -9.33 11.10
C THR A 131 11.08 -10.65 10.50
N PHE A 132 10.48 -11.14 9.41
CA PHE A 132 10.91 -12.39 8.76
C PHE A 132 12.29 -12.33 8.10
N LEU A 133 12.72 -11.12 7.75
CA LEU A 133 14.02 -10.85 7.15
C LEU A 133 15.09 -10.53 8.20
N GLY A 134 14.69 -10.17 9.43
CA GLY A 134 15.58 -9.59 10.43
C GLY A 134 16.10 -8.22 10.00
N TYR A 135 15.32 -7.46 9.24
CA TYR A 135 15.69 -6.13 8.75
C TYR A 135 15.15 -5.04 9.67
N ASP A 136 15.84 -3.89 9.68
CA ASP A 136 15.31 -2.68 10.30
C ASP A 136 13.98 -2.27 9.61
N PHE A 137 13.11 -1.60 10.36
CA PHE A 137 11.79 -1.18 9.88
C PHE A 137 11.47 0.26 10.27
N ILE A 138 11.09 1.07 9.28
CA ILE A 138 10.52 2.41 9.52
C ILE A 138 9.09 2.44 8.99
N ASN A 139 8.13 2.54 9.90
CA ASN A 139 6.71 2.68 9.56
C ASN A 139 6.29 4.15 9.39
N SER A 140 5.13 4.40 8.77
CA SER A 140 4.52 5.73 8.58
C SER A 140 5.51 6.76 8.03
N CYS A 141 6.35 6.34 7.08
CA CYS A 141 7.43 7.15 6.56
C CYS A 141 6.90 8.19 5.56
N GLU A 142 7.18 9.46 5.83
CA GLU A 142 6.84 10.63 5.02
C GLU A 142 8.08 11.29 4.39
N GLY A 143 9.27 10.76 4.60
CA GLY A 143 10.49 11.28 3.98
C GLY A 143 11.61 10.28 4.09
N LEU A 144 12.37 10.07 3.02
CA LEU A 144 13.38 9.01 2.99
C LEU A 144 14.59 9.45 2.16
N GLU A 145 15.72 9.69 2.80
CA GLU A 145 17.01 9.99 2.16
C GLU A 145 17.95 8.80 2.35
N ILE A 146 18.74 8.48 1.32
CA ILE A 146 19.71 7.39 1.33
C ILE A 146 21.02 7.90 0.76
N GLU A 147 22.09 7.74 1.53
CA GLU A 147 23.46 8.12 1.20
C GLU A 147 24.40 6.94 1.47
N GLY A 148 24.89 6.29 0.41
CA GLY A 148 25.64 5.04 0.54
C GLY A 148 24.78 3.95 1.18
N THR A 149 25.15 3.52 2.40
CA THR A 149 24.39 2.55 3.20
C THR A 149 23.58 3.21 4.32
N SER A 150 23.72 4.53 4.51
CA SER A 150 23.01 5.28 5.55
C SER A 150 21.61 5.64 5.08
N VAL A 151 20.62 5.42 5.95
CA VAL A 151 19.22 5.73 5.70
C VAL A 151 18.78 6.77 6.71
N LYS A 152 18.10 7.82 6.23
CA LYS A 152 17.46 8.83 7.06
C LYS A 152 15.99 8.90 6.70
N GLY A 153 15.14 8.46 7.62
CA GLY A 153 13.69 8.49 7.51
C GLY A 153 13.08 9.62 8.34
N ILE A 154 11.97 10.19 7.87
CA ILE A 154 11.08 11.04 8.65
C ILE A 154 9.76 10.30 8.73
N ARG A 155 9.32 9.94 9.94
CA ARG A 155 8.03 9.28 10.15
C ARG A 155 7.04 10.16 10.91
N GLN A 156 5.76 9.95 10.63
CA GLN A 156 4.69 10.55 11.41
C GLN A 156 4.50 9.78 12.72
N ILE A 157 4.37 10.52 13.82
CA ILE A 157 4.00 10.01 15.14
C ILE A 157 2.86 10.86 15.69
N ASP A 158 2.23 10.40 16.77
CA ASP A 158 1.25 11.20 17.48
C ASP A 158 1.92 12.49 17.99
N GLY A 159 1.34 13.64 17.62
CA GLY A 159 1.86 14.95 17.99
C GLY A 159 2.96 15.51 17.10
N GLY A 160 3.39 14.83 16.02
CA GLY A 160 4.32 15.44 15.06
C GLY A 160 5.09 14.47 14.17
N LYS A 161 6.39 14.76 13.99
CA LYS A 161 7.30 14.01 13.13
C LYS A 161 8.56 13.65 13.88
N GLU A 162 9.09 12.47 13.60
CA GLU A 162 10.34 11.96 14.15
C GLU A 162 11.34 11.71 13.01
N THR A 163 12.60 12.12 13.20
CA THR A 163 13.68 11.79 12.27
C THR A 163 14.46 10.61 12.82
N ILE A 164 14.60 9.56 12.02
CA ILE A 164 15.25 8.29 12.38
C ILE A 164 16.39 8.03 11.41
N SER A 165 17.48 7.47 11.92
CA SER A 165 18.59 6.97 11.11
C SER A 165 18.67 5.43 11.20
N GLY A 166 19.00 4.79 10.09
CA GLY A 166 19.15 3.34 9.96
C GLY A 166 20.19 2.99 8.89
N LYS A 167 20.29 1.71 8.56
CA LYS A 167 21.21 1.23 7.51
C LYS A 167 20.50 0.26 6.57
N LEU A 168 21.00 0.16 5.34
CA LEU A 168 20.59 -0.89 4.41
C LEU A 168 21.16 -2.27 4.87
N PRO A 169 20.43 -3.38 4.71
CA PRO A 169 19.10 -3.45 4.12
C PRO A 169 17.96 -3.09 5.08
N ILE A 170 16.91 -2.46 4.57
CA ILE A 170 15.79 -1.94 5.39
C ILE A 170 14.43 -2.09 4.70
N VAL A 171 13.38 -2.23 5.50
CA VAL A 171 11.98 -2.16 5.05
C VAL A 171 11.37 -0.82 5.44
N ILE A 172 10.65 -0.18 4.52
CA ILE A 172 9.95 1.09 4.76
C ILE A 172 8.46 0.91 4.48
N GLY A 173 7.62 1.24 5.45
CA GLY A 173 6.18 1.46 5.29
C GLY A 173 5.92 2.93 4.97
N GLY A 174 5.76 3.25 3.69
CA GLY A 174 5.54 4.61 3.19
C GLY A 174 4.08 5.04 3.26
N GLN A 175 3.85 6.33 3.46
CA GLN A 175 2.52 6.93 3.36
C GLN A 175 2.58 8.24 2.57
N LYS A 176 1.43 8.90 2.45
CA LYS A 176 1.35 10.27 1.92
C LYS A 176 2.40 11.17 2.57
N GLY A 177 3.20 11.83 1.75
CA GLY A 177 4.31 12.68 2.19
C GLY A 177 5.68 12.16 1.74
N LEU A 178 5.85 10.84 1.56
CA LEU A 178 7.12 10.23 1.12
C LEU A 178 7.65 10.86 -0.19
N VAL A 179 6.70 11.26 -1.04
CA VAL A 179 6.87 12.23 -2.13
C VAL A 179 5.68 13.18 -2.09
N GLU A 180 5.82 14.38 -2.66
CA GLU A 180 4.69 15.30 -2.80
C GLU A 180 3.66 14.73 -3.80
N GLU A 181 2.37 15.00 -3.57
CA GLU A 181 1.31 14.45 -4.44
C GLU A 181 1.45 14.88 -5.90
N LYS A 182 1.90 16.11 -6.14
CA LYS A 182 2.14 16.64 -7.48
C LYS A 182 3.25 15.88 -8.23
N ASP A 183 4.13 15.19 -7.50
CA ASP A 183 5.25 14.44 -8.04
C ASP A 183 4.90 12.97 -8.31
N LEU A 184 3.69 12.52 -7.93
CA LEU A 184 3.21 11.18 -8.23
C LEU A 184 3.30 10.91 -9.74
N ARG A 185 3.94 9.79 -10.08
CA ARG A 185 4.24 9.47 -11.48
C ARG A 185 3.06 8.76 -12.12
N ILE A 186 2.61 9.31 -13.24
CA ILE A 186 1.59 8.73 -14.10
C ILE A 186 2.29 8.08 -15.32
N PRO A 187 1.83 6.91 -15.79
CA PRO A 187 2.34 6.33 -17.02
C PRO A 187 2.28 7.31 -18.21
N ASN A 188 3.37 7.43 -18.95
CA ASN A 188 3.38 8.12 -20.24
C ASN A 188 3.27 7.11 -21.39
N MET A 189 2.99 7.58 -22.62
CA MET A 189 2.80 6.70 -23.79
C MET A 189 3.97 5.75 -24.04
N ARG A 190 5.21 6.23 -23.90
CA ARG A 190 6.42 5.40 -24.05
C ARG A 190 6.52 4.34 -22.95
N GLY A 191 6.18 4.71 -21.72
CA GLY A 191 6.08 3.82 -20.57
C GLY A 191 5.07 2.70 -20.82
N ILE A 192 3.87 3.05 -21.28
CA ILE A 192 2.80 2.08 -21.59
C ILE A 192 3.23 1.08 -22.67
N MET A 193 3.90 1.56 -23.73
CA MET A 193 4.37 0.69 -24.80
C MET A 193 5.49 -0.25 -24.32
N SER A 194 6.49 0.29 -23.60
CA SER A 194 7.62 -0.52 -23.10
C SER A 194 7.23 -1.49 -21.98
N ALA A 195 6.20 -1.18 -21.18
CA ALA A 195 5.74 -2.06 -20.11
C ALA A 195 5.23 -3.42 -20.60
N ARG A 196 4.81 -3.52 -21.86
CA ARG A 196 4.36 -4.78 -22.48
C ARG A 196 5.52 -5.76 -22.72
N THR A 197 6.72 -5.26 -22.95
CA THR A 197 7.91 -6.07 -23.25
C THR A 197 8.82 -6.27 -22.04
N LYS A 198 8.65 -5.48 -20.97
CA LYS A 198 9.37 -5.66 -19.71
C LYS A 198 9.03 -7.01 -19.06
N ALA A 199 10.02 -7.58 -18.39
CA ALA A 199 9.93 -8.87 -17.74
C ALA A 199 8.87 -8.85 -16.62
N LEU A 200 7.97 -9.84 -16.67
CA LEU A 200 7.05 -10.18 -15.60
C LEU A 200 7.29 -11.64 -15.28
N THR A 201 7.97 -11.88 -14.16
CA THR A 201 8.26 -13.23 -13.67
C THR A 201 7.11 -13.69 -12.79
N VAL A 202 6.56 -14.87 -13.09
CA VAL A 202 5.55 -15.51 -12.25
C VAL A 202 6.26 -16.56 -11.40
N LEU A 203 6.08 -16.47 -10.08
CA LEU A 203 6.63 -17.41 -9.11
C LEU A 203 5.49 -18.21 -8.47
N ASP A 204 5.75 -19.48 -8.18
CA ASP A 204 4.86 -20.29 -7.36
C ASP A 204 4.97 -19.88 -5.88
N PRO A 205 3.88 -19.96 -5.11
CA PRO A 205 3.92 -19.63 -3.69
C PRO A 205 4.69 -20.68 -2.89
N VAL A 206 5.30 -20.24 -1.81
CA VAL A 206 5.84 -21.12 -0.77
C VAL A 206 4.76 -21.53 0.23
N GLY A 207 4.97 -22.67 0.90
CA GLY A 207 4.07 -23.14 1.94
C GLY A 207 3.95 -22.13 3.08
N ALA A 208 2.74 -21.63 3.28
CA ALA A 208 2.41 -20.71 4.36
C ALA A 208 0.98 -21.00 4.85
N GLU A 209 0.85 -21.37 6.12
CA GLU A 209 -0.45 -21.48 6.76
C GLU A 209 -1.03 -20.08 6.98
N ALA A 210 -2.31 -19.91 6.64
CA ALA A 210 -3.07 -18.73 6.99
C ALA A 210 -3.27 -18.69 8.51
N ALA A 211 -2.98 -17.55 9.13
CA ALA A 211 -3.16 -17.33 10.56
C ALA A 211 -4.55 -16.82 10.90
N SER A 212 -5.26 -16.25 9.92
CA SER A 212 -6.60 -15.68 10.08
C SER A 212 -7.48 -15.93 8.87
N LYS A 213 -8.79 -15.82 9.06
CA LYS A 213 -9.78 -15.96 7.99
C LYS A 213 -10.99 -15.06 8.27
N ALA A 214 -11.40 -14.28 7.29
CA ALA A 214 -12.67 -13.55 7.34
C ALA A 214 -13.84 -14.55 7.26
N VAL A 215 -14.77 -14.48 8.22
CA VAL A 215 -15.93 -15.39 8.29
C VAL A 215 -17.17 -14.73 7.70
N LYS A 216 -17.34 -13.42 7.92
CA LYS A 216 -18.50 -12.65 7.50
C LYS A 216 -18.15 -11.16 7.46
N PHE A 217 -18.78 -10.43 6.55
CA PHE A 217 -18.73 -9.00 6.39
C PHE A 217 -20.09 -8.40 6.70
N GLU A 218 -20.11 -7.17 7.21
CA GLU A 218 -21.35 -6.43 7.47
C GLU A 218 -21.12 -4.96 7.08
N LYS A 219 -22.13 -4.34 6.48
CA LYS A 219 -22.08 -2.90 6.21
C LYS A 219 -22.26 -2.13 7.52
N PRO A 220 -21.58 -0.98 7.70
CA PRO A 220 -21.83 -0.13 8.85
C PRO A 220 -23.31 0.28 8.88
N ALA A 221 -23.83 0.52 10.09
CA ALA A 221 -25.19 0.99 10.26
C ALA A 221 -25.44 2.25 9.41
N ALA A 222 -26.59 2.32 8.75
CA ALA A 222 -26.97 3.49 7.98
C ALA A 222 -26.99 4.72 8.91
N LYS A 223 -26.47 5.86 8.44
CA LYS A 223 -26.53 7.11 9.18
C LYS A 223 -27.99 7.46 9.46
N SER A 224 -28.28 7.90 10.68
CA SER A 224 -29.58 8.46 11.03
C SER A 224 -29.85 9.74 10.24
N ALA A 225 -31.11 10.15 10.15
CA ALA A 225 -31.47 11.42 9.54
C ALA A 225 -30.71 12.57 10.24
N CYS A 226 -30.12 13.46 9.46
CA CYS A 226 -29.54 14.69 9.98
C CYS A 226 -30.65 15.69 10.31
N LYS A 227 -30.63 16.25 11.52
CA LYS A 227 -31.42 17.43 11.85
C LYS A 227 -30.72 18.66 11.26
N MET A 228 -31.36 19.29 10.29
CA MET A 228 -30.86 20.53 9.69
C MET A 228 -31.29 21.72 10.56
N ILE A 229 -30.34 22.55 10.97
CA ILE A 229 -30.60 23.78 11.72
C ILE A 229 -30.43 24.96 10.77
N SER A 230 -31.28 25.98 10.92
CA SER A 230 -31.19 27.20 10.11
C SER A 230 -29.83 27.89 10.33
N PRO A 231 -29.17 28.40 9.26
CA PRO A 231 -27.94 29.19 9.40
C PRO A 231 -28.10 30.40 10.33
N ASP A 232 -29.31 30.95 10.45
CA ASP A 232 -29.61 32.11 11.29
C ASP A 232 -29.85 31.77 12.78
N ASN A 233 -29.83 30.48 13.16
CA ASN A 233 -30.11 30.02 14.52
C ASN A 233 -28.95 29.19 15.12
N LEU A 234 -27.81 29.85 15.31
CA LEU A 234 -26.62 29.23 15.90
C LEU A 234 -26.85 28.76 17.35
N ASP A 235 -27.67 29.48 18.12
CA ASP A 235 -27.95 29.13 19.52
C ASP A 235 -28.66 27.78 19.64
N GLU A 236 -29.60 27.48 18.72
CA GLU A 236 -30.24 26.17 18.67
C GLU A 236 -29.22 25.07 18.35
N LEU A 237 -28.31 25.30 17.41
CA LEU A 237 -27.26 24.32 17.10
C LEU A 237 -26.39 24.04 18.33
N ILE A 238 -25.91 25.08 19.02
CA ILE A 238 -25.09 24.94 20.23
C ILE A 238 -25.87 24.18 21.32
N ASN A 239 -27.13 24.55 21.54
CA ASN A 239 -27.98 23.91 22.53
C ASN A 239 -28.15 22.40 22.24
N LEU A 240 -28.41 22.03 20.99
CA LEU A 240 -28.55 20.62 20.59
C LEU A 240 -27.23 19.86 20.72
N LEU A 241 -26.10 20.48 20.35
CA LEU A 241 -24.79 19.84 20.49
C LEU A 241 -24.39 19.60 21.94
N HIS A 242 -24.72 20.53 22.84
CA HIS A 242 -24.37 20.45 24.27
C HIS A 242 -25.34 19.55 25.04
N ASN A 243 -26.65 19.71 24.86
CA ASN A 243 -27.66 19.03 25.69
C ASN A 243 -28.18 17.71 25.12
N GLU A 244 -28.27 17.59 23.79
CA GLU A 244 -28.81 16.38 23.14
C GLU A 244 -27.68 15.45 22.67
N ALA A 245 -26.78 15.96 21.82
CA ALA A 245 -25.69 15.16 21.26
C ALA A 245 -24.50 14.97 22.23
N LYS A 246 -24.29 15.91 23.16
CA LYS A 246 -23.21 15.92 24.17
C LYS A 246 -21.82 15.76 23.57
N VAL A 247 -21.55 16.49 22.49
CA VAL A 247 -20.27 16.46 21.77
C VAL A 247 -19.41 17.70 22.00
N ILE A 248 -19.95 18.69 22.71
CA ILE A 248 -19.27 19.88 23.21
C ILE A 248 -19.71 20.16 24.64
#